data_AF-A0A3M8CHA1-F1
#
_entry.id   AF-A0A3M8CHA1-F1
#
_cell.length_a   1.000
_cell.length_b   1.000
_cell.length_c   1.000
_cell.angle_alpha   90.00
_cell.angle_beta   90.00
_cell.angle_gamma   90.00
#
_symmetry.space_group_name_H-M   'P 1'
#
loop_
_entity.id
_entity.type
_entity.pdbx_description
1 polymer ?
#
loop_
_entity_poly.entity_id
_entity_poly.type
_entity_poly.pdbx_seq_one_letter_code
_entity_poly.pdbx_strand_id
1 'polypeptide(L)'
;MTAGLNALPLRLNPHGTAMTNTINAIGGAIGTALFVSIMSVRSERHIAAIIREQQINPADQAQMALATNQGMTMGTNDAFLIATLFAVVGLILAFFLRDSSPEVGEMEGVKAKRKAPQPS
;
A
#
# COMPACT_ATOMS: atom_id res chain seq x y z
N MET A 1 12.73 -9.80 1.56
CA MET A 1 11.94 -10.60 2.53
C MET A 1 12.89 -11.57 3.24
N THR A 2 13.86 -11.06 4.00
CA THR A 2 14.93 -11.92 4.56
C THR A 2 15.54 -11.39 5.86
N ALA A 3 15.32 -10.13 6.25
CA ALA A 3 15.81 -9.62 7.54
C ALA A 3 14.78 -9.77 8.66
N GLY A 4 13.52 -9.34 8.44
CA GLY A 4 12.47 -9.36 9.48
C GLY A 4 11.96 -10.75 9.87
N LEU A 5 11.86 -11.69 8.92
CA LEU A 5 11.49 -13.09 9.20
C LEU A 5 12.65 -13.93 9.76
N ASN A 6 13.89 -13.56 9.43
CA ASN A 6 15.07 -14.30 9.86
C ASN A 6 15.43 -14.05 11.34
N ALA A 7 14.77 -13.06 11.97
CA ALA A 7 14.80 -12.81 13.40
C ALA A 7 13.75 -13.64 14.20
N LEU A 8 12.84 -14.36 13.53
CA LEU A 8 11.84 -15.22 14.19
C LEU A 8 12.34 -16.67 14.30
N PRO A 9 12.11 -17.38 15.42
CA PRO A 9 12.45 -18.80 15.53
C PRO A 9 11.67 -19.61 14.49
N LEU A 10 12.35 -20.57 13.82
CA LEU A 10 11.93 -21.28 12.60
C LEU A 10 10.46 -21.75 12.55
N ARG A 11 9.87 -22.06 13.71
CA ARG A 11 8.46 -22.47 13.89
C ARG A 11 7.42 -21.38 13.61
N LEU A 12 7.79 -20.10 13.67
CA LEU A 12 6.90 -18.96 13.46
C LEU A 12 6.97 -18.37 12.04
N ASN A 13 7.90 -18.85 11.20
CA ASN A 13 8.01 -18.44 9.79
C ASN A 13 6.70 -18.59 8.98
N PRO A 14 5.90 -19.67 9.15
CA PRO A 14 4.62 -19.79 8.46
C PRO A 14 3.62 -18.69 8.83
N HIS A 15 3.63 -18.24 10.09
CA HIS A 15 2.72 -17.20 10.59
C HIS A 15 3.18 -15.82 10.13
N GLY A 16 4.48 -15.51 10.21
CA GLY A 16 5.01 -14.23 9.73
C GLY A 16 4.89 -14.05 8.21
N THR A 17 5.01 -15.13 7.43
CA THR A 17 4.78 -15.10 5.98
C THR A 17 3.32 -14.80 5.66
N ALA A 18 2.37 -15.45 6.36
CA ALA A 18 0.95 -15.17 6.20
C ALA A 18 0.61 -13.70 6.55
N MET A 19 1.13 -13.19 7.67
CA MET A 19 0.92 -11.79 8.08
C MET A 19 1.47 -10.79 7.05
N THR A 20 2.68 -11.01 6.54
CA THR A 20 3.26 -10.17 5.48
C THR A 20 2.40 -10.15 4.22
N ASN A 21 1.85 -11.30 3.83
CA ASN A 21 0.95 -11.37 2.67
C ASN A 21 -0.35 -10.58 2.92
N THR A 22 -0.94 -10.67 4.12
CA THR A 22 -2.12 -9.87 4.48
C THR A 22 -1.84 -8.38 4.48
N ILE A 23 -0.70 -7.95 5.06
CA ILE A 23 -0.30 -6.54 5.08
C ILE A 23 -0.10 -6.02 3.66
N ASN A 24 0.57 -6.79 2.80
CA ASN A 24 0.78 -6.41 1.40
C ASN A 24 -0.54 -6.35 0.62
N ALA A 25 -1.46 -7.31 0.84
CA ALA A 25 -2.76 -7.34 0.18
C ALA A 25 -3.64 -6.15 0.58
N ILE A 26 -3.73 -5.86 1.88
CA ILE A 26 -4.48 -4.71 2.41
C ILE A 26 -3.84 -3.40 1.92
N GLY A 27 -2.51 -3.29 2.00
CA GLY A 27 -1.79 -2.10 1.54
C GLY A 27 -1.98 -1.82 0.06
N GLY A 28 -1.92 -2.87 -0.78
CA GLY A 28 -2.18 -2.77 -2.21
C GLY A 28 -3.61 -2.34 -2.53
N ALA A 29 -4.60 -2.95 -1.87
CA ALA A 29 -6.01 -2.63 -2.08
C ALA A 29 -6.37 -1.19 -1.65
N ILE A 30 -5.86 -0.74 -0.51
CA ILE A 30 -6.09 0.63 -0.04
C ILE A 30 -5.43 1.63 -0.99
N GLY A 31 -4.20 1.35 -1.42
CA GLY A 31 -3.47 2.24 -2.34
C GLY A 31 -4.20 2.46 -3.66
N THR A 32 -4.69 1.38 -4.29
CA THR A 32 -5.43 1.49 -5.55
C THR A 32 -6.79 2.17 -5.38
N ALA A 33 -7.53 1.86 -4.31
CA ALA A 33 -8.82 2.49 -4.03
C ALA A 33 -8.70 4.00 -3.84
N LEU A 34 -7.70 4.45 -3.07
CA LEU A 34 -7.42 5.88 -2.88
C LEU A 34 -7.01 6.55 -4.19
N PHE A 35 -6.13 5.90 -4.97
CA PHE A 35 -5.69 6.42 -6.27
C PHE A 35 -6.87 6.64 -7.22
N VAL A 36 -7.72 5.62 -7.40
CA VAL A 36 -8.91 5.69 -8.27
C VAL A 36 -9.90 6.75 -7.79
N SER A 37 -10.12 6.85 -6.48
CA SER A 37 -11.02 7.85 -5.91
C SER A 37 -10.54 9.29 -6.19
N ILE A 38 -9.26 9.57 -5.97
CA ILE A 38 -8.65 10.88 -6.26
C ILE A 38 -8.72 11.19 -7.75
N MET A 39 -8.37 10.21 -8.60
CA MET A 39 -8.45 10.35 -10.05
C MET A 39 -9.89 10.70 -10.49
N SER A 40 -10.91 10.03 -9.97
CA SER A 40 -12.32 10.29 -10.32
C SER A 40 -12.72 11.71 -9.94
N VAL A 41 -12.49 12.10 -8.68
CA VAL A 41 -12.88 13.42 -8.18
C VAL A 41 -12.16 14.54 -8.93
N ARG A 42 -10.88 14.36 -9.27
CA ARG A 42 -10.12 15.34 -10.05
C ARG A 42 -10.56 15.40 -11.51
N SER A 43 -10.79 14.24 -12.13
CA SER A 43 -11.26 14.18 -13.51
C SER A 43 -12.61 14.86 -13.66
N GLU A 44 -13.57 14.58 -12.79
CA GLU A 44 -14.89 15.24 -12.79
C GLU A 44 -14.78 16.76 -12.68
N ARG A 45 -13.91 17.27 -11.80
CA ARG A 45 -13.67 18.71 -11.65
C ARG A 45 -13.09 19.33 -12.93
N HIS A 46 -12.10 18.68 -13.54
CA HIS A 46 -11.47 19.16 -14.79
C HIS A 46 -12.45 19.11 -15.97
N ILE A 47 -13.24 18.04 -16.10
CA ILE A 47 -14.28 17.93 -17.12
C ILE A 47 -15.29 19.07 -16.98
N ALA A 48 -15.79 19.31 -15.76
CA ALA A 48 -16.73 20.39 -15.49
C ALA A 48 -16.13 21.78 -15.77
N ALA A 49 -14.84 21.99 -15.47
CA ALA A 49 -14.14 23.23 -15.78
C ALA A 49 -14.02 23.45 -17.29
N ILE A 50 -13.58 22.44 -18.05
CA ILE A 50 -13.43 22.50 -19.51
C ILE A 50 -14.78 22.82 -20.19
N ILE A 51 -15.86 22.13 -19.78
CA ILE A 51 -17.20 22.38 -20.33
C ILE A 51 -17.63 23.84 -20.09
N ARG A 52 -17.37 24.38 -18.89
CA ARG A 52 -17.72 25.75 -18.54
C ARG A 52 -16.86 26.78 -19.28
N GLU A 53 -15.56 26.58 -19.37
CA GLU A 53 -14.62 27.51 -19.99
C GLU A 53 -14.81 27.57 -21.51
N GLN A 54 -14.98 26.42 -22.14
CA GLN A 54 -15.16 26.32 -23.60
C GLN A 54 -16.64 26.45 -24.01
N GLN A 55 -17.56 26.66 -23.05
CA GLN A 55 -19.01 26.75 -23.28
C GLN A 55 -19.52 25.60 -24.17
N ILE A 56 -19.06 24.38 -23.88
CA ILE A 56 -19.35 23.21 -24.71
C ILE A 56 -20.84 22.93 -24.68
N ASN A 57 -21.44 22.87 -25.87
CA ASN A 57 -22.83 22.49 -26.01
C ASN A 57 -22.98 21.00 -25.66
N PRO A 58 -23.84 20.63 -24.69
CA PRO A 58 -24.10 19.23 -24.35
C PRO A 58 -24.62 18.38 -25.51
N ALA A 59 -25.19 19.00 -26.54
CA ALA A 59 -25.65 18.31 -27.74
C ALA A 59 -24.51 17.93 -28.71
N ASP A 60 -23.33 18.54 -28.58
CA ASP A 60 -22.16 18.21 -29.39
C ASP A 60 -21.36 17.08 -28.73
N GLN A 61 -21.66 15.85 -29.15
CA GLN A 61 -21.00 14.65 -28.62
C GLN A 61 -19.49 14.64 -28.89
N ALA A 62 -19.02 15.24 -29.98
CA ALA A 62 -17.59 15.25 -30.31
C ALA A 62 -16.82 16.11 -29.31
N GLN A 63 -17.32 17.32 -29.02
CA GLN A 63 -16.69 18.21 -28.04
C GLN A 63 -16.78 17.66 -26.61
N MET A 64 -17.92 17.05 -26.25
CA MET A 64 -18.07 16.39 -24.95
C MET A 64 -17.08 15.22 -24.77
N ALA A 65 -16.84 14.42 -25.80
CA ALA A 65 -15.86 13.34 -25.75
C ALA A 65 -14.43 13.87 -25.59
N LEU A 66 -14.08 14.94 -26.31
CA LEU A 66 -12.77 15.59 -26.19
C LEU A 66 -12.54 16.17 -24.79
N ALA A 67 -13.54 16.88 -24.24
CA ALA A 67 -13.49 17.41 -22.88
C ALA A 67 -13.35 16.31 -21.82
N THR A 68 -14.04 15.18 -22.03
CA THR A 68 -13.94 14.02 -21.13
C THR A 68 -12.53 13.42 -21.17
N ASN A 69 -11.97 13.17 -22.35
CA ASN A 69 -10.62 12.63 -22.50
C ASN A 69 -9.56 13.57 -21.92
N GLN A 70 -9.68 14.86 -22.18
CA GLN A 70 -8.75 15.87 -21.66
C GLN A 70 -8.86 15.98 -20.13
N GLY A 71 -10.08 16.03 -19.59
CA GLY A 71 -10.31 16.09 -18.15
C GLY A 71 -9.83 14.83 -17.41
N MET A 72 -10.02 13.64 -17.99
CA MET A 72 -9.45 12.39 -17.46
C MET A 72 -7.91 12.39 -17.47
N THR A 73 -7.30 12.94 -18.52
CA THR A 73 -5.84 13.06 -18.62
C THR A 73 -5.30 13.99 -17.52
N MET A 74 -5.93 15.15 -17.33
CA MET A 74 -5.57 16.09 -16.26
C MET A 74 -5.80 15.48 -14.87
N GLY A 75 -6.92 14.79 -14.66
CA GLY A 75 -7.21 14.11 -13.39
C GLY A 75 -6.22 13.00 -13.06
N THR A 76 -5.77 12.25 -14.08
CA THR A 76 -4.71 11.24 -13.93
C THR A 76 -3.38 11.88 -13.54
N ASN A 77 -3.00 12.98 -14.20
CA ASN A 77 -1.78 13.71 -13.87
C ASN A 77 -1.80 14.23 -12.42
N ASP A 78 -2.90 14.83 -11.98
CA ASP A 78 -3.10 15.26 -10.59
C ASP A 78 -2.96 14.09 -9.60
N ALA A 79 -3.55 12.93 -9.93
CA ALA A 79 -3.47 11.73 -9.09
C ALA A 79 -2.03 11.22 -8.97
N PHE A 80 -1.25 11.23 -10.05
CA PHE A 80 0.17 10.87 -10.00
C PHE A 80 0.98 11.83 -9.15
N LEU A 81 0.74 13.15 -9.23
CA LEU A 81 1.42 14.13 -8.37
C LEU A 81 1.14 13.85 -6.89
N ILE A 82 -0.11 13.55 -6.53
CA ILE A 82 -0.47 13.19 -5.15
C ILE A 82 0.19 11.86 -4.75
N ALA A 83 0.18 10.84 -5.63
CA ALA A 83 0.84 9.56 -5.38
C ALA A 83 2.35 9.73 -5.16
N THR A 84 3.01 10.58 -5.94
CA THR A 84 4.43 10.94 -5.74
C THR A 84 4.64 11.59 -4.38
N LEU A 85 3.77 12.51 -3.96
CA LEU A 85 3.84 13.10 -2.62
C LEU A 85 3.70 12.04 -1.52
N PHE A 86 2.74 11.12 -1.65
CA PHE A 86 2.58 9.99 -0.73
C PHE A 86 3.85 9.11 -0.68
N ALA A 87 4.47 8.84 -1.82
CA ALA A 87 5.72 8.09 -1.88
C ALA A 87 6.87 8.83 -1.19
N VAL A 88 6.98 10.15 -1.36
CA VAL A 88 7.98 10.99 -0.68
C VAL A 88 7.75 10.97 0.83
N VAL A 89 6.50 11.12 1.30
CA VAL A 89 6.17 11.03 2.73
C VAL A 89 6.52 9.64 3.28
N GLY A 90 6.13 8.57 2.57
CA GLY A 90 6.48 7.19 2.95
C GLY A 90 7.98 6.96 3.00
N LEU A 91 8.73 7.51 2.06
CA LEU A 91 10.19 7.46 2.02
C LEU A 91 10.81 8.19 3.22
N ILE A 92 10.31 9.39 3.56
CA ILE A 92 10.75 10.11 4.75
C ILE A 92 10.47 9.30 6.01
N LEU A 93 9.25 8.77 6.17
CA LEU A 93 8.87 7.94 7.32
C LEU A 93 9.71 6.68 7.43
N ALA A 94 10.14 6.09 6.31
CA ALA A 94 11.01 4.92 6.31
C ALA A 94 12.37 5.20 6.98
N PHE A 95 12.91 6.43 6.90
CA PHE A 95 14.12 6.80 7.63
C PHE A 95 13.92 6.93 9.15
N PHE A 96 12.69 7.17 9.62
CA PHE A 96 12.36 7.22 11.05
C PHE A 96 12.06 5.85 11.65
N LEU A 97 11.92 4.81 10.83
CA LEU A 97 11.68 3.45 11.30
C LEU A 97 12.96 2.90 11.94
N ARG A 98 13.05 3.01 13.26
CA ARG A 98 14.19 2.53 14.04
C ARG A 98 14.10 1.02 14.27
N ASP A 99 15.19 0.32 13.98
CA ASP A 99 15.33 -1.11 14.24
C ASP A 99 15.28 -1.37 15.76
N SER A 100 14.14 -1.83 16.25
CA SER A 100 14.01 -2.33 17.61
C SER A 100 14.16 -3.84 17.52
N SER A 101 15.39 -4.32 17.66
CA SER A 101 15.67 -5.75 17.75
C SER A 101 14.77 -6.36 18.82
N PRO A 102 13.93 -7.37 18.50
CA PRO A 102 13.18 -8.07 19.52
C PRO A 102 14.19 -8.85 20.36
N GLU A 103 14.37 -8.43 21.61
CA GLU A 103 14.96 -9.27 22.65
C GLU A 103 13.99 -10.44 22.85
N VAL A 104 14.19 -11.52 22.09
CA VAL A 104 13.39 -12.74 22.22
C VAL A 104 13.77 -13.38 23.54
N GLY A 105 12.98 -13.07 24.56
CA GLY A 105 13.07 -13.66 25.89
C GLY A 105 13.20 -15.18 25.80
N GLU A 106 14.25 -15.67 26.44
CA GLU A 106 14.47 -17.06 26.75
C GLU A 106 13.23 -17.61 27.47
N MET A 107 12.37 -18.33 26.76
CA MET A 107 11.48 -19.29 27.40
C MET A 107 12.21 -20.63 27.50
N GLU A 108 12.97 -20.73 28.60
CA GLU A 108 13.11 -21.95 29.40
C GLU A 108 11.83 -22.81 29.34
N GLY A 109 11.96 -24.13 29.21
CA GLY A 109 10.84 -25.01 29.57
C GLY A 109 10.76 -26.40 28.92
N VAL A 110 11.49 -26.69 27.84
CA VAL A 110 11.32 -28.00 27.14
C VAL A 110 12.62 -28.84 27.08
N LYS A 111 13.61 -28.57 27.93
CA LYS A 111 14.81 -29.43 28.07
C LYS A 111 14.83 -30.35 29.30
N ALA A 112 13.85 -30.29 30.20
CA ALA A 112 13.96 -30.96 31.50
C ALA A 112 13.23 -32.33 31.67
N LYS A 113 12.60 -32.93 30.64
CA LYS A 113 11.81 -34.17 30.85
C LYS A 113 12.06 -35.38 29.94
N ARG A 114 13.16 -35.42 29.18
CA ARG A 114 13.59 -36.64 28.46
C ARG A 114 15.07 -36.96 28.71
N LYS A 115 15.47 -36.99 29.98
CA LYS A 115 16.75 -37.59 30.38
C LYS A 115 16.63 -38.16 31.80
N ALA A 116 16.05 -39.34 31.90
CA ALA A 116 16.27 -40.24 33.04
C ALA A 116 16.81 -41.58 32.48
N PRO A 117 17.80 -42.22 33.13
CA PRO A 117 18.65 -43.23 32.52
C PRO A 117 18.13 -44.69 32.70
N GLN A 118 18.43 -45.51 31.67
CA GLN A 118 18.71 -46.96 31.53
C GLN A 118 18.61 -47.89 32.78
N PRO A 119 18.29 -49.21 32.64
CA PRO A 119 19.27 -50.21 32.17
C PRO A 119 18.74 -51.34 31.26
N SER A 120 19.71 -52.05 30.70
CA SER A 120 19.73 -53.27 29.86
C SER A 120 18.62 -54.31 30.07
#